data_AF-A0A9P3B001-F1
#
_entry.id   AF-A0A9P3B001-F1
#
_cell.length_a   1.000
_cell.length_b   1.000
_cell.length_c   1.000
_cell.angle_alpha   90.00
_cell.angle_beta   90.00
_cell.angle_gamma   90.00
#
_symmetry.space_group_name_H-M   'P 1'
#
loop_
_entity.id
_entity.type
_entity.pdbx_description
1 polymer ?
#
loop_
_entity_poly.entity_id
_entity_poly.type
_entity_poly.pdbx_seq_one_letter_code
_entity_poly.pdbx_strand_id
1 'polypeptide(L)'
;MKASRQAKLETQLAVTEKELLELLTDALPYTAQHGDLLFFNSAFHPDCIRPHQIGERSERLLSLSSEAVALREQIGLPVLGSVGQLFLSACSEASNIESINQLEERYELGTSTPSRNTHR
;
A
#
# COMPACT_ATOMS: atom_id res chain seq x y z
N MET A 1 -35.98 7.49 -11.06
CA MET A 1 -34.58 7.80 -11.45
C MET A 1 -33.51 7.26 -10.48
N LYS A 2 -33.76 7.08 -9.17
CA LYS A 2 -32.76 6.60 -8.20
C LYS A 2 -32.27 5.15 -8.43
N ALA A 3 -33.16 4.23 -8.79
CA ALA A 3 -32.81 2.81 -8.99
C ALA A 3 -31.78 2.56 -10.12
N SER A 4 -31.81 3.37 -11.18
CA SER A 4 -30.86 3.23 -12.29
C SER A 4 -29.44 3.69 -11.92
N ARG A 5 -29.31 4.69 -11.04
CA ARG A 5 -28.00 5.16 -10.57
C ARG A 5 -27.38 4.15 -9.60
N GLN A 6 -28.18 3.61 -8.68
CA GLN A 6 -27.75 2.57 -7.75
C GLN A 6 -27.20 1.34 -8.50
N ALA A 7 -27.97 0.79 -9.45
CA ALA A 7 -27.56 -0.38 -10.23
C ALA A 7 -26.27 -0.15 -11.04
N LYS A 8 -26.04 1.08 -11.52
CA LYS A 8 -24.79 1.45 -12.20
C LYS A 8 -23.60 1.42 -11.26
N LEU A 9 -23.73 1.97 -10.06
CA LEU A 9 -22.67 1.97 -9.04
C LEU A 9 -22.36 0.55 -8.56
N GLU A 10 -23.38 -0.28 -8.38
CA GLU A 10 -23.20 -1.70 -8.03
C GLU A 10 -22.48 -2.48 -9.15
N THR A 11 -22.85 -2.23 -10.40
CA THR A 11 -22.15 -2.83 -11.55
C THR A 11 -20.70 -2.39 -11.62
N GLN A 12 -20.44 -1.09 -11.43
CA GLN A 12 -19.09 -0.55 -11.43
C GLN A 12 -18.27 -1.15 -10.28
N LEU A 13 -18.83 -1.23 -9.08
CA LEU A 13 -18.17 -1.87 -7.94
C LEU A 13 -17.80 -3.31 -8.24
N ALA A 14 -18.73 -4.10 -8.81
CA ALA A 14 -18.48 -5.49 -9.15
C ALA A 14 -17.35 -5.65 -10.18
N VAL A 15 -17.26 -4.74 -11.17
CA VAL A 15 -16.18 -4.72 -12.16
C VAL A 15 -14.85 -4.35 -11.49
N THR A 16 -14.82 -3.28 -10.70
CA THR A 16 -13.61 -2.82 -10.00
C THR A 16 -13.09 -3.87 -9.02
N GLU A 17 -13.94 -4.48 -8.21
CA GLU A 17 -13.54 -5.53 -7.26
C GLU A 17 -13.05 -6.80 -7.96
N LYS A 18 -13.66 -7.15 -9.10
CA LYS A 18 -13.19 -8.27 -9.92
C LYS A 18 -11.79 -8.00 -10.48
N GLU A 19 -11.59 -6.83 -11.09
CA GLU A 19 -10.29 -6.45 -11.65
C GLU A 19 -9.21 -6.40 -10.56
N LEU A 20 -9.54 -5.84 -9.39
CA LEU A 20 -8.65 -5.79 -8.24
C LEU A 20 -8.24 -7.20 -7.79
N LEU A 21 -9.20 -8.11 -7.66
CA LEU A 21 -8.94 -9.48 -7.24
C LEU A 21 -8.09 -10.24 -8.27
N GLU A 22 -8.38 -10.10 -9.56
CA GLU A 22 -7.61 -10.72 -10.64
C GLU A 22 -6.16 -10.21 -10.63
N LEU A 23 -5.96 -8.91 -10.51
CA LEU A 23 -4.63 -8.31 -10.47
C LEU A 23 -3.84 -8.73 -9.23
N LEU A 24 -4.47 -8.80 -8.06
CA LEU A 24 -3.84 -9.29 -6.83
C LEU A 24 -3.48 -10.78 -6.92
N THR A 25 -4.35 -11.60 -7.52
CA THR A 25 -4.10 -13.04 -7.67
C THR A 25 -2.89 -13.31 -8.56
N ASP A 26 -2.67 -12.47 -9.58
CA ASP A 26 -1.48 -12.52 -10.43
C ASP A 26 -0.23 -11.96 -9.72
N ALA A 27 -0.37 -10.81 -9.05
CA ALA A 27 0.76 -10.06 -8.51
C ALA A 27 1.35 -10.68 -7.24
N LEU A 28 0.51 -11.11 -6.29
CA LEU A 28 0.96 -11.54 -4.96
C LEU A 28 1.94 -12.74 -5.01
N PRO A 29 1.71 -13.79 -5.81
CA PRO A 29 2.67 -14.89 -5.92
C PRO A 29 4.01 -14.44 -6.48
N TYR A 30 4.00 -13.56 -7.48
CA TYR A 30 5.22 -13.01 -8.07
C TYR A 30 6.00 -12.19 -7.04
N THR A 31 5.32 -11.29 -6.33
CA THR A 31 5.90 -10.47 -5.27
C THR A 31 6.49 -11.31 -4.14
N ALA A 32 5.81 -12.37 -3.71
CA ALA A 32 6.32 -13.27 -2.68
C ALA A 32 7.61 -14.00 -3.09
N GLN A 33 7.79 -14.25 -4.39
CA GLN A 33 8.99 -14.93 -4.93
C GLN A 33 10.15 -13.97 -5.23
N HIS A 34 9.86 -12.76 -5.69
CA HIS A 34 10.87 -11.85 -6.26
C HIS A 34 11.16 -10.63 -5.36
N GLY A 35 10.35 -10.38 -4.34
CA GLY A 35 10.52 -9.24 -3.44
C GLY A 35 10.12 -7.90 -4.07
N ASP A 36 9.15 -7.91 -4.98
CA ASP A 36 8.65 -6.69 -5.62
C ASP A 36 8.06 -5.69 -4.61
N LEU A 37 8.17 -4.41 -4.95
CA LEU A 37 7.65 -3.28 -4.18
C LEU A 37 6.14 -3.05 -4.39
N LEU A 38 5.34 -4.12 -4.39
CA LEU A 38 3.91 -4.08 -4.76
C LEU A 38 3.06 -3.16 -3.87
N PHE A 39 3.40 -3.10 -2.59
CA PHE A 39 2.67 -2.31 -1.59
C PHE A 39 3.13 -0.85 -1.52
N PHE A 40 4.13 -0.46 -2.31
CA PHE A 40 4.60 0.92 -2.40
C PHE A 40 4.03 1.59 -3.64
N ASN A 41 3.50 2.79 -3.48
CA ASN A 41 2.85 3.55 -4.55
C ASN A 41 2.88 5.05 -4.23
N SER A 42 2.37 5.88 -5.14
CA SER A 42 2.33 7.33 -4.99
C SER A 42 1.72 7.83 -3.68
N ALA A 43 0.75 7.12 -3.12
CA ALA A 43 0.13 7.45 -1.83
C ALA A 43 0.89 6.88 -0.62
N PHE A 44 1.55 5.74 -0.78
CA PHE A 44 2.26 5.01 0.28
C PHE A 44 3.70 4.72 -0.16
N HIS A 45 4.55 5.74 -0.17
CA HIS A 45 5.97 5.59 -0.46
C HIS A 45 6.82 6.12 0.70
N PRO A 46 7.81 5.36 1.17
CA PRO A 46 8.83 5.85 2.08
C PRO A 46 9.87 6.68 1.31
N ASP A 47 10.52 7.62 1.99
CA ASP A 47 11.51 8.55 1.38
C ASP A 47 12.71 7.84 0.72
N CYS A 48 12.97 6.59 1.08
CA CYS A 48 14.05 5.76 0.55
C CYS A 48 13.76 5.17 -0.84
N ILE A 49 12.50 5.08 -1.25
CA ILE A 49 12.10 4.52 -2.54
C ILE A 49 11.94 5.64 -3.56
N ARG A 50 12.71 5.57 -4.65
CA ARG A 50 12.62 6.56 -5.73
C ARG A 50 11.37 6.30 -6.58
N PRO A 51 10.70 7.33 -7.11
CA PRO A 51 9.47 7.17 -7.89
C PRO A 51 9.58 6.21 -9.09
N HIS A 52 10.74 6.12 -9.74
CA HIS A 52 10.95 5.22 -10.89
C HIS A 52 11.05 3.73 -10.50
N GLN A 53 11.15 3.42 -9.20
CA GLN A 53 11.13 2.05 -8.68
C GLN A 53 9.71 1.57 -8.41
N ILE A 54 8.74 2.48 -8.41
CA ILE A 54 7.32 2.16 -8.26
C ILE A 54 6.80 1.66 -9.59
N GLY A 55 6.44 0.38 -9.65
CA GLY A 55 5.91 -0.23 -10.87
C GLY A 55 4.48 0.20 -11.15
N GLU A 56 4.10 0.33 -12.42
CA GLU A 56 2.73 0.69 -12.85
C GLU A 56 1.64 -0.21 -12.24
N ARG A 57 1.98 -1.48 -11.98
CA ARG A 57 1.10 -2.45 -11.34
C ARG A 57 0.67 -2.02 -9.93
N SER A 58 1.59 -1.45 -9.14
CA SER A 58 1.30 -0.96 -7.78
C SER A 58 0.37 0.27 -7.81
N GLU A 59 0.58 1.19 -8.75
CA GLU A 59 -0.29 2.35 -8.98
C GLU A 59 -1.69 1.93 -9.43
N ARG A 60 -1.77 0.91 -10.29
CA ARG A 60 -3.06 0.36 -10.71
C ARG A 60 -3.82 -0.24 -9.54
N LEU A 61 -3.14 -0.99 -8.67
CA LEU A 61 -3.74 -1.55 -7.46
C LEU A 61 -4.20 -0.46 -6.47
N LEU A 62 -3.42 0.61 -6.29
CA LEU A 62 -3.83 1.77 -5.49
C LEU A 62 -5.11 2.39 -6.04
N SER A 63 -5.15 2.64 -7.35
CA SER A 63 -6.29 3.24 -8.04
C SER A 63 -7.54 2.40 -7.89
N LEU A 64 -7.47 1.09 -8.19
CA LEU A 64 -8.60 0.17 -8.08
C LEU A 64 -9.08 0.01 -6.63
N SER A 65 -8.16 -0.08 -5.67
CA SER A 65 -8.52 -0.20 -4.25
C SER A 65 -9.22 1.05 -3.72
N SER A 66 -8.72 2.23 -4.09
CA SER A 66 -9.33 3.51 -3.71
C SER A 66 -10.71 3.68 -4.35
N GLU A 67 -10.85 3.32 -5.62
CA GLU A 67 -12.14 3.35 -6.34
C GLU A 67 -13.15 2.38 -5.70
N ALA A 68 -12.75 1.14 -5.41
CA ALA A 68 -13.61 0.16 -4.77
C ALA A 68 -14.12 0.64 -3.40
N VAL A 69 -13.24 1.20 -2.57
CA VAL A 69 -13.63 1.77 -1.27
C VAL A 69 -14.63 2.91 -1.46
N ALA A 70 -14.33 3.87 -2.34
CA ALA A 70 -15.21 5.01 -2.60
C ALA A 70 -16.59 4.58 -3.16
N LEU A 71 -16.63 3.54 -4.00
CA LEU A 71 -17.88 2.99 -4.53
C LEU A 71 -18.71 2.33 -3.43
N ARG A 72 -18.09 1.54 -2.54
CA ARG A 72 -18.77 0.92 -1.39
C ARG A 72 -19.39 1.96 -0.46
N GLU A 73 -18.65 3.03 -0.16
CA GLU A 73 -19.16 4.16 0.64
C GLU A 73 -20.37 4.82 -0.02
N GLN A 74 -20.30 5.08 -1.33
CA GLN A 74 -21.38 5.73 -2.07
C GLN A 74 -22.70 4.93 -2.08
N ILE A 75 -22.63 3.61 -2.05
CA ILE A 75 -23.82 2.73 -2.01
C ILE A 75 -24.16 2.23 -0.61
N GLY A 76 -23.41 2.64 0.42
CA GLY A 76 -23.67 2.30 1.82
C GLY A 76 -23.28 0.87 2.21
N LEU A 77 -22.34 0.24 1.49
CA LEU A 77 -21.80 -1.07 1.85
C LEU A 77 -20.64 -0.94 2.85
N PRO A 78 -20.44 -1.93 3.74
CA PRO A 78 -19.30 -1.95 4.65
C PRO A 78 -17.96 -1.93 3.89
N VAL A 79 -17.07 -1.01 4.25
CA VAL A 79 -15.71 -0.90 3.70
C VAL A 79 -14.74 -1.84 4.42
N LEU A 80 -14.89 -1.99 5.74
CA LEU A 80 -14.02 -2.84 6.55
C LEU A 80 -14.09 -4.30 6.10
N GLY A 81 -12.92 -4.90 5.86
CA GLY A 81 -12.80 -6.28 5.36
C GLY A 81 -13.01 -6.42 3.85
N SER A 82 -13.27 -5.32 3.11
CA SER A 82 -13.23 -5.35 1.65
C SER A 82 -11.79 -5.50 1.15
N VAL A 83 -11.62 -6.13 -0.02
CA VAL A 83 -10.30 -6.36 -0.62
C VAL A 83 -9.52 -5.04 -0.81
N GLY A 84 -10.21 -3.99 -1.27
CA GLY A 84 -9.60 -2.66 -1.42
C GLY A 84 -9.11 -2.09 -0.09
N GLN A 85 -9.91 -2.20 0.98
CA GLN A 85 -9.48 -1.73 2.30
C GLN A 85 -8.31 -2.53 2.86
N LEU A 86 -8.30 -3.85 2.68
CA LEU A 86 -7.20 -4.72 3.12
C LEU A 86 -5.91 -4.38 2.39
N PHE A 87 -5.96 -4.17 1.07
CA PHE A 87 -4.80 -3.77 0.28
C PHE A 87 -4.24 -2.41 0.75
N LEU A 88 -5.10 -1.39 0.90
CA LEU A 88 -4.68 -0.07 1.37
C LEU A 88 -4.07 -0.13 2.79
N SER A 89 -4.59 -1.01 3.65
CA SER A 89 -4.03 -1.22 4.99
C SER A 89 -2.64 -1.85 4.91
N ALA A 90 -2.45 -2.84 4.04
CA ALA A 90 -1.13 -3.44 3.80
C ALA A 90 -0.12 -2.41 3.25
N CYS A 91 -0.54 -1.51 2.34
CA CYS A 91 0.28 -0.39 1.88
C CYS A 91 0.69 0.54 3.03
N SER A 92 -0.26 0.91 3.88
CA SER A 92 0.00 1.76 5.05
C SER A 92 0.95 1.10 6.05
N GLU A 93 0.82 -0.20 6.27
CA GLU A 93 1.71 -0.97 7.13
C GLU A 93 3.13 -1.02 6.54
N ALA A 94 3.26 -1.30 5.24
CA ALA A 94 4.55 -1.36 4.55
C ALA A 94 5.29 -0.01 4.59
N SER A 95 4.61 1.12 4.36
CA SER A 95 5.23 2.45 4.43
C SER A 95 5.67 2.84 5.85
N ASN A 96 4.96 2.35 6.87
CA ASN A 96 5.28 2.64 8.27
C ASN A 96 6.46 1.80 8.80
N ILE A 97 6.58 0.52 8.39
CA ILE A 97 7.66 -0.37 8.85
C ILE A 97 9.03 0.13 8.42
N GLU A 98 9.19 0.62 7.19
CA GLU A 98 10.48 1.18 6.75
C GLU A 98 10.84 2.49 7.46
N SER A 99 9.83 3.28 7.86
CA SER A 99 10.05 4.49 8.65
C SER A 99 10.63 4.17 10.04
N ILE A 100 10.28 3.01 10.61
CA ILE A 100 10.79 2.55 11.91
C ILE A 100 12.22 2.04 11.79
N ASN A 101 12.54 1.21 10.79
CA ASN A 101 13.89 0.67 10.59
C ASN A 101 14.93 1.79 10.35
N GLN A 102 14.55 2.87 9.64
CA GLN A 102 15.43 4.02 9.43
C GLN A 102 15.67 4.88 10.68
N LEU A 103 14.73 4.87 11.64
CA LEU A 103 14.94 5.52 12.93
C LEU A 103 15.93 4.72 13.78
N GLU A 104 15.80 3.39 13.82
CA GLU A 104 16.68 2.52 14.58
C GLU A 104 18.15 2.62 14.10
N GLU A 105 18.41 2.62 12.79
CA GLU A 105 19.77 2.81 12.25
C GLU A 105 20.37 4.20 12.59
N ARG A 106 19.53 5.23 12.68
CA ARG A 106 19.98 6.59 13.09
C ARG A 106 20.28 6.69 14.58
N TYR A 107 19.69 5.85 15.42
CA TYR A 107 20.02 5.78 16.85
C TYR A 107 21.31 4.99 17.12
N GLU A 108 21.65 4.00 16.30
CA GLU A 108 22.91 3.24 16.47
C GLU A 108 24.16 4.02 16.05
N LEU A 109 24.05 4.98 15.12
CA LEU A 109 25.16 5.87 14.75
C LEU A 109 25.36 7.06 15.71
N GLY A 110 24.49 7.23 16.71
CA GLY A 110 24.51 8.35 17.66
C GLY A 110 25.25 8.11 18.98
N THR A 111 25.74 6.90 19.26
CA THR A 111 26.36 6.55 20.56
C THR A 111 27.88 6.31 20.51
N SER A 112 28.56 6.82 19.49
CA SER A 112 30.03 6.86 19.46
C SER A 112 30.56 7.99 20.34
N THR A 113 30.52 7.77 21.66
CA THR A 113 31.21 8.60 22.65
C THR A 113 32.73 8.45 22.48
N PRO A 114 33.51 9.54 22.35
CA PRO A 114 34.97 9.44 22.44
C PRO A 114 35.34 9.48 23.93
N SER A 115 35.59 8.33 24.54
CA SER A 115 36.10 8.27 25.92
C SER A 115 37.36 7.41 26.03
N ARG A 116 38.48 8.14 26.12
CA ARG A 116 39.74 7.86 26.85
C ARG A 116 40.22 6.40 27.01
N ASN A 117 41.45 6.18 26.55
CA ASN A 117 42.55 5.63 27.37
C ASN A 117 43.88 6.16 26.79
N THR A 118 44.47 7.20 27.37
CA THR A 118 45.50 7.22 28.45
C THR A 118 46.90 6.73 28.05
N HIS A 119 47.81 7.72 28.04
CA HIS A 119 49.19 7.70 28.55
C HIS A 119 50.22 6.66 28.07
N ARG A 120 51.22 7.21 27.37
CA ARG A 120 52.67 7.18 27.63
C ARG A 120 53.41 5.84 27.58
#